data_AF-A0A7X8H7I8-F1
#
_entry.id   AF-A0A7X8H7I8-F1
#
_cell.length_a   1.000
_cell.length_b   1.000
_cell.length_c   1.000
_cell.angle_alpha   90.00
_cell.angle_beta   90.00
_cell.angle_gamma   90.00
#
_symmetry.space_group_name_H-M   'P 1'
#
loop_
_entity.id
_entity.type
_entity.pdbx_description
1 polymer ?
#
loop_
_entity_poly.entity_id
_entity_poly.type
_entity_poly.pdbx_seq_one_letter_code
_entity_poly.pdbx_strand_id
1 'polypeptide(L)'
;MERGGLVRKKATHIQVLKDVLESARDNQLHFQGLTFSPIQGGEGNIEYLAYWRKYTNFFDKTEFGDIIKKEVQEAHRFFLKQNKSEEKQL
;
A
#
# COMPACT_ATOMS: atom_id res chain seq x y z
N MET A 1 -9.01 -14.78 2.57
CA MET A 1 -8.71 -14.07 3.82
C MET A 1 -7.55 -14.75 4.51
N GLU A 2 -6.55 -14.00 4.96
CA GLU A 2 -5.52 -14.55 5.85
C GLU A 2 -6.10 -14.63 7.26
N ARG A 3 -5.70 -15.66 8.01
CA ARG A 3 -6.37 -16.08 9.25
C ARG A 3 -6.50 -14.91 10.24
N GLY A 4 -7.71 -14.71 10.77
CA GLY A 4 -7.97 -13.78 11.86
C GLY A 4 -7.96 -12.29 11.48
N GLY A 5 -8.22 -11.91 10.22
CA GLY A 5 -8.39 -10.49 9.82
C GLY A 5 -7.09 -9.75 9.45
N LEU A 6 -5.93 -10.36 9.73
CA LEU A 6 -4.61 -9.79 9.47
C LEU A 6 -4.04 -10.23 8.11
N VAL A 7 -3.63 -9.26 7.29
CA VAL A 7 -2.97 -9.46 5.99
C VAL A 7 -1.45 -9.33 6.13
N ARG A 8 -0.75 -10.44 5.94
CA ARG A 8 0.70 -10.59 6.10
C ARG A 8 1.44 -10.76 4.77
N LYS A 9 0.85 -11.39 3.75
CA LYS A 9 1.59 -11.64 2.49
C LYS A 9 1.70 -10.37 1.64
N LYS A 10 2.94 -10.08 1.22
CA LYS A 10 3.25 -9.03 0.22
C LYS A 10 2.39 -9.15 -1.04
N ALA A 11 2.20 -10.36 -1.55
CA ALA A 11 1.40 -10.61 -2.75
C ALA A 11 -0.04 -10.14 -2.59
N THR A 12 -0.62 -10.32 -1.40
CA THR A 12 -1.97 -9.83 -1.09
C THR A 12 -2.02 -8.30 -1.08
N HIS A 13 -1.03 -7.64 -0.47
CA HIS A 13 -0.93 -6.17 -0.51
C HIS A 13 -0.79 -5.64 -1.94
N ILE A 14 0.05 -6.28 -2.75
CA ILE A 14 0.24 -5.91 -4.17
C ILE A 14 -1.07 -6.02 -4.94
N GLN A 15 -1.81 -7.14 -4.78
CA GLN A 15 -3.08 -7.34 -5.48
C GLN A 15 -4.11 -6.29 -5.08
N VAL A 16 -4.30 -6.05 -3.78
CA VAL A 16 -5.27 -5.05 -3.29
C VAL A 16 -4.92 -3.65 -3.79
N LEU A 17 -3.64 -3.26 -3.75
CA LEU A 17 -3.22 -1.96 -4.25
C LEU A 17 -3.46 -1.80 -5.75
N LYS A 18 -3.23 -2.87 -6.52
CA LYS A 18 -3.52 -2.87 -7.96
C LYS A 18 -5.02 -2.64 -8.19
N ASP A 19 -5.88 -3.41 -7.53
CA ASP A 19 -7.33 -3.33 -7.68
C ASP A 19 -7.86 -1.94 -7.28
N VAL A 20 -7.35 -1.35 -6.19
CA VAL A 20 -7.75 -0.02 -5.72
C VAL A 20 -7.29 1.08 -6.67
N LEU A 21 -6.06 1.02 -7.18
CA LEU A 21 -5.53 2.04 -8.09
C LEU A 21 -6.19 1.98 -9.47
N GLU A 22 -6.50 0.78 -9.96
CA GLU A 22 -7.29 0.59 -11.20
C GLU A 22 -8.72 1.12 -11.01
N SER A 23 -9.39 0.78 -9.91
CA SER A 23 -10.73 1.31 -9.59
C SER A 23 -10.74 2.84 -9.48
N ALA A 24 -9.72 3.44 -8.85
CA ALA A 24 -9.60 4.89 -8.76
C ALA A 24 -9.47 5.54 -10.15
N ARG A 25 -8.68 4.95 -11.05
CA ARG A 25 -8.55 5.41 -12.44
C ARG A 25 -9.89 5.40 -13.16
N ASP A 26 -10.66 4.32 -13.03
CA ASP A 26 -11.99 4.19 -13.65
C ASP A 26 -12.97 5.26 -13.14
N ASN A 27 -12.73 5.79 -11.94
CA ASN A 27 -13.50 6.86 -11.32
C ASN A 27 -12.92 8.28 -11.57
N GLN A 28 -12.03 8.44 -12.56
CA GLN A 28 -11.38 9.72 -12.92
C GLN A 28 -10.57 10.33 -11.76
N LEU A 29 -10.08 9.49 -10.85
CA LEU A 29 -9.11 9.85 -9.84
C LEU A 29 -7.72 9.49 -10.35
N HIS A 30 -6.96 10.52 -10.69
CA HIS A 30 -5.69 10.32 -11.33
C HIS A 30 -4.59 10.23 -10.28
N PHE A 31 -3.84 9.14 -10.36
CA PHE A 31 -2.83 8.81 -9.38
C PHE A 31 -1.69 9.83 -9.35
N GLN A 32 -1.25 10.22 -8.16
CA GLN A 32 -0.16 11.17 -7.95
C GLN A 32 0.97 10.60 -7.09
N GLY A 33 0.67 9.61 -6.25
CA GLY A 33 1.66 8.98 -5.38
C GLY A 33 1.06 7.92 -4.48
N LEU A 34 1.91 7.01 -4.04
CA LEU A 34 1.60 5.93 -3.10
C LEU A 34 2.70 5.90 -2.05
N THR A 35 2.31 5.69 -0.80
CA THR A 35 3.23 5.33 0.28
C THR A 35 2.55 4.44 1.32
N PHE A 36 3.28 3.98 2.31
CA PHE A 36 2.73 3.24 3.45
C PHE A 36 2.58 4.15 4.67
N SER A 37 1.60 3.86 5.52
CA SER A 37 1.45 4.52 6.81
C SER A 37 2.61 4.13 7.74
N PRO A 38 3.23 5.06 8.47
CA PRO A 38 4.30 4.73 9.42
C PRO A 38 3.80 3.98 10.66
N ILE A 39 2.48 3.84 10.81
CA ILE A 39 1.83 3.04 11.86
C ILE A 39 0.96 1.96 11.22
N GLN A 40 0.84 0.81 11.90
CA GLN A 40 -0.06 -0.26 11.48
C GLN A 40 -1.48 0.02 11.96
N GLY A 41 -2.48 -0.37 11.17
CA GLY A 41 -3.88 -0.37 11.57
C GLY A 41 -4.17 -1.44 12.63
N GLY A 42 -5.42 -1.50 13.08
CA GLY A 42 -5.88 -2.26 14.26
C GLY A 42 -5.13 -3.55 14.59
N GLU A 43 -5.34 -4.62 13.84
CA GLU A 43 -4.74 -5.94 14.12
C GLU A 43 -3.27 -6.09 13.68
N GLY A 44 -2.56 -4.98 13.43
CA GLY A 44 -1.21 -4.96 12.88
C GLY A 44 -1.18 -4.98 11.34
N ASN A 45 -2.27 -4.55 10.69
CA ASN A 45 -2.33 -4.46 9.23
C ASN A 45 -1.45 -3.32 8.73
N ILE A 46 -0.60 -3.58 7.73
CA ILE A 46 0.09 -2.51 7.01
C ILE A 46 -0.95 -1.76 6.18
N GLU A 47 -1.08 -0.46 6.42
CA GLU A 47 -1.97 0.43 5.68
C GLU A 47 -1.18 1.27 4.67
N TYR A 48 -1.85 1.63 3.57
CA TYR A 48 -1.25 2.39 2.48
C TYR A 48 -2.02 3.68 2.24
N LEU A 49 -1.28 4.73 1.89
CA LEU A 49 -1.79 6.06 1.59
C LEU A 49 -1.54 6.33 0.13
N ALA A 50 -2.61 6.55 -0.63
CA ALA A 50 -2.52 6.98 -2.01
C ALA A 50 -3.07 8.40 -2.16
N TYR A 51 -2.43 9.17 -3.03
CA TYR A 51 -2.80 10.55 -3.33
C TYR A 51 -3.31 10.61 -4.77
N TRP A 52 -4.47 11.23 -4.95
CA TRP A 52 -5.09 11.43 -6.25
C TRP A 52 -5.45 12.89 -6.47
N ARG A 53 -5.57 13.26 -7.75
CA ARG A 53 -6.18 14.51 -8.18
C ARG A 53 -7.35 14.21 -9.11
N LYS A 54 -8.40 15.01 -9.00
CA LYS A 54 -9.58 14.92 -9.87
C LYS A 54 -9.47 15.94 -10.99
N TYR A 55 -9.53 15.47 -12.22
CA TYR A 55 -9.61 16.32 -13.42
C TYR A 55 -10.37 15.59 -14.52
N THR A 56 -11.08 16.36 -15.35
CA THR A 56 -11.89 15.86 -16.46
C THR A 56 -11.05 15.76 -17.74
N ASN A 57 -11.43 14.84 -18.65
CA ASN A 57 -10.84 14.68 -19.98
C ASN A 57 -9.32 14.43 -20.02
N PHE A 58 -8.83 13.48 -19.21
CA PHE A 58 -7.44 13.03 -19.30
C PHE A 58 -7.38 11.53 -19.57
N PHE A 59 -6.53 11.16 -20.52
CA PHE A 59 -6.22 9.76 -20.82
C PHE A 59 -5.04 9.33 -19.95
N ASP A 60 -5.33 8.65 -18.84
CA ASP A 60 -4.32 8.18 -17.90
C ASP A 60 -3.70 6.85 -18.37
N LYS A 61 -2.40 6.88 -18.69
CA LYS A 61 -1.58 5.72 -19.06
C LYS A 61 -0.59 5.32 -17.97
N THR A 62 -0.76 5.81 -16.74
CA THR A 62 0.16 5.48 -15.65
C THR A 62 0.21 3.96 -15.46
N GLU A 63 1.40 3.41 -15.22
CA GLU A 63 1.56 2.01 -14.83
C GLU A 63 1.91 1.96 -13.34
N PHE A 64 1.18 1.16 -12.56
CA PHE A 64 1.33 1.15 -11.09
C PHE A 64 2.34 0.11 -10.58
N GLY A 65 2.74 -0.85 -11.43
CA GLY A 65 3.45 -2.05 -11.00
C GLY A 65 4.72 -1.79 -10.19
N ASP A 66 5.54 -0.84 -10.63
CA ASP A 66 6.83 -0.56 -9.99
C ASP A 66 6.68 0.19 -8.67
N ILE A 67 5.79 1.19 -8.60
CA ILE A 67 5.54 1.93 -7.37
C ILE A 67 4.87 1.05 -6.31
N ILE A 68 3.91 0.20 -6.69
CA ILE A 68 3.30 -0.77 -5.77
C ILE A 68 4.36 -1.70 -5.19
N LYS A 69 5.21 -2.28 -6.04
CA LYS A 69 6.27 -3.20 -5.59
C LYS A 69 7.25 -2.49 -4.65
N LYS A 70 7.67 -1.26 -4.99
CA LYS A 70 8.56 -0.46 -4.15
C LYS A 70 7.96 -0.21 -2.77
N GLU A 71 6.75 0.36 -2.70
CA GLU A 71 6.14 0.75 -1.42
C GLU A 71 5.81 -0.46 -0.55
N VAL A 72 5.34 -1.57 -1.13
CA VAL A 72 5.11 -2.83 -0.38
C VAL A 72 6.43 -3.39 0.17
N GLN A 73 7.51 -3.35 -0.62
CA GLN A 73 8.83 -3.80 -0.14
C GLN A 73 9.36 -2.92 0.99
N GLU A 74 9.22 -1.60 0.87
CA GLU A 74 9.66 -0.64 1.88
C GLU A 74 8.87 -0.77 3.18
N ALA A 75 7.54 -0.89 3.10
CA ALA A 75 6.68 -1.08 4.27
C ALA A 75 7.07 -2.34 5.06
N HIS A 76 7.23 -3.47 4.36
CA HIS A 76 7.66 -4.72 4.99
C HIS A 76 9.03 -4.59 5.64
N ARG A 77 9.98 -3.93 4.97
CA ARG A 77 11.32 -3.70 5.54
C ARG A 77 11.27 -2.82 6.78
N PHE A 78 10.42 -1.80 6.77
CA PHE A 78 10.24 -0.86 7.88
C PHE A 78 9.73 -1.57 9.13
N PHE A 79 8.60 -2.28 9.04
CA PHE A 79 7.99 -2.95 10.20
C PHE A 79 8.82 -4.17 10.67
N LEU A 80 9.53 -4.87 9.77
CA LEU A 80 10.49 -5.90 10.19
C LEU A 80 11.65 -5.35 11.02
N LYS A 81 12.08 -4.11 10.80
CA LYS A 81 13.13 -3.47 11.60
C LYS A 81 12.61 -2.98 12.94
N GLN A 82 11.41 -2.38 12.97
CA GLN A 82 10.78 -1.89 14.20
C GLN A 82 10.57 -3.01 15.22
N ASN A 83 9.99 -4.13 14.79
CA ASN A 83 9.73 -5.26 15.69
C ASN A 83 11.04 -5.80 16.30
N LYS A 84 12.13 -5.84 15.53
CA LYS A 84 13.45 -6.27 16.02
C LYS A 84 14.10 -5.30 17.00
N SER A 85 13.84 -4.00 16.86
CA SER A 85 14.35 -3.01 17.81
C SER A 85 13.61 -3.05 19.14
N GLU A 86 12.32 -3.35 19.12
CA GLU A 86 11.49 -3.49 20.32
C GLU A 86 11.87 -4.74 21.12
N GLU A 87 12.09 -5.88 20.44
CA GLU A 87 12.53 -7.14 21.09
C GLU A 87 13.91 -7.05 21.76
N LYS A 88 14.80 -6.16 21.31
CA LYS A 88 16.14 -5.97 21.89
C LYS A 88 16.18 -5.07 23.14
N GLN A 89 15.09 -4.36 23.43
CA GLN A 89 15.00 -3.47 24.59
C GLN A 89 14.32 -4.15 25.79
N LEU A 90 13.84 -5.38 25.62
CA LEU A 90 13.31 -6.28 26.65
C LEU A 90 14.41 -7.27 27.08
#